data_AF-A0A958A0Z0-F1
#
_entry.id   AF-A0A958A0Z0-F1
#
_cell.length_a   1.000
_cell.length_b   1.000
_cell.length_c   1.000
_cell.angle_alpha   90.00
_cell.angle_beta   90.00
_cell.angle_gamma   90.00
#
_symmetry.space_group_name_H-M   'P 1'
#
loop_
_entity.id
_entity.type
_entity.pdbx_description
1 polymer ?
#
loop_
_entity_poly.entity_id
_entity_poly.type
_entity_poly.pdbx_seq_one_letter_code
_entity_poly.pdbx_strand_id
1 'polypeptide(L)'
;TAYVWVLVPILVTPWIIFEILPGHLQIAVDQNAPQALIYGWVLQFGYALLPYVFAKVLLPGQMPKLGGNWFSLITVHLGGIFIWISIFSQAYQATLHGIGYAFWVVSALPILLELWRIMRTGLTRIERNELTSLSEPVVVRDRV
;
A
#
# COMPACT_ATOMS: atom_id res chain seq x y z
N THR A 1 7.43 11.70 -1.01
CA THR A 1 6.28 11.48 -0.09
C THR A 1 6.53 10.32 0.84
N ALA A 2 6.75 9.08 0.37
CA ALA A 2 6.95 7.91 1.25
C ALA A 2 8.08 8.07 2.28
N TYR A 3 9.20 8.66 1.87
CA TYR A 3 10.37 8.87 2.73
C TYR A 3 10.13 9.80 3.93
N VAL A 4 9.08 10.62 3.93
CA VAL A 4 8.74 11.48 5.08
C VAL A 4 8.63 10.64 6.35
N TRP A 5 8.02 9.45 6.28
CA TRP A 5 7.82 8.59 7.44
C TRP A 5 9.09 7.91 7.96
N VAL A 6 10.14 7.88 7.13
CA VAL A 6 11.48 7.44 7.54
C VAL A 6 12.25 8.62 8.15
N LEU A 7 12.06 9.83 7.63
CA LEU A 7 12.75 11.04 8.10
C LEU A 7 12.25 11.50 9.46
N VAL A 8 10.94 11.41 9.76
CA VAL A 8 10.40 11.85 11.06
C VAL A 8 11.09 11.17 12.25
N PRO A 9 11.24 9.84 12.33
CA PRO A 9 11.96 9.23 13.44
C PRO A 9 13.44 9.58 13.47
N ILE A 10 14.10 9.75 12.32
CA ILE A 10 15.49 10.26 12.26
C ILE A 10 15.59 11.64 12.92
N LEU A 11 14.61 12.50 12.66
CA LEU A 11 14.55 13.82 13.29
C LEU A 11 14.24 13.72 14.79
N VAL A 12 13.40 12.80 15.24
CA VAL A 12 13.08 12.65 16.68
C VAL A 12 14.23 11.98 17.46
N THR A 13 15.06 11.18 16.79
CA THR A 13 16.12 10.37 17.42
C THR A 13 17.11 11.18 18.29
N PRO A 14 17.64 12.34 17.87
CA PRO A 14 18.47 13.18 18.74
C PRO A 14 17.81 13.54 20.09
N TRP A 15 16.51 13.86 20.10
CA TRP A 15 15.79 14.18 21.34
C TRP A 15 15.67 12.98 22.27
N ILE A 16 15.60 11.77 21.73
CA ILE A 16 15.60 10.52 22.48
C ILE A 16 17.00 10.26 23.07
N ILE A 17 18.05 10.40 22.26
CA ILE A 17 19.43 10.12 22.66
C ILE A 17 19.91 11.09 23.75
N PHE A 18 19.52 12.36 23.67
CA PHE A 18 19.91 13.37 24.66
C PHE A 18 19.00 13.41 25.89
N GLU A 19 18.10 12.43 26.06
CA GLU A 19 17.16 12.34 27.19
C GLU A 19 16.33 13.62 27.41
N ILE A 20 16.08 14.37 26.34
CA ILE A 20 15.32 15.63 26.38
C ILE A 20 13.82 15.34 26.54
N LEU A 21 13.37 14.17 26.09
CA LEU A 21 11.99 13.72 26.21
C LEU A 21 11.72 13.13 27.62
N PRO A 22 10.58 13.48 28.23
CA PRO A 22 10.09 12.79 29.43
C PRO A 22 10.07 11.26 29.23
N GLY A 23 10.48 10.48 30.24
CA GLY A 23 10.62 9.02 30.10
C GLY A 23 9.37 8.28 29.63
N HIS A 24 8.17 8.77 29.96
CA HIS A 24 6.91 8.19 29.47
C HIS A 24 6.71 8.38 27.95
N LEU A 25 7.24 9.47 27.37
CA LEU A 25 7.22 9.71 25.93
C LEU A 25 8.27 8.88 25.20
N GLN A 26 9.43 8.64 25.82
CA GLN A 26 10.45 7.75 25.27
C GLN A 26 9.90 6.32 25.08
N ILE A 27 9.26 5.77 26.13
CA ILE A 27 8.60 4.45 26.06
C ILE A 27 7.52 4.43 24.97
N ALA A 28 6.72 5.49 24.88
CA ALA A 28 5.67 5.59 23.87
C ALA A 28 6.25 5.60 22.44
N VAL A 29 7.35 6.32 22.20
CA VAL A 29 8.05 6.36 20.91
C VAL A 29 8.61 4.99 20.57
N ASP A 30 9.30 4.32 21.49
CA ASP A 30 9.91 3.00 21.23
C ASP A 30 8.86 1.95 20.86
N GLN A 31 7.69 2.00 21.49
CA GLN A 31 6.60 1.05 21.24
C GLN A 31 5.84 1.33 19.94
N ASN A 32 5.73 2.59 19.51
CA ASN A 32 4.79 2.98 18.45
C ASN A 32 5.47 3.53 17.20
N ALA A 33 6.69 4.05 17.28
CA ALA A 33 7.41 4.54 16.09
C ALA A 33 7.67 3.45 15.04
N PRO A 34 8.00 2.19 15.39
CA PRO A 34 8.19 1.14 14.39
C PRO A 34 6.96 0.92 13.50
N GLN A 35 5.76 0.95 14.08
CA GLN A 35 4.53 0.74 13.30
C GLN A 35 4.26 1.91 12.34
N ALA A 36 4.47 3.15 12.79
CA ALA A 36 4.29 4.35 11.99
C ALA A 36 5.28 4.37 10.82
N LEU A 37 6.51 3.92 11.07
CA LEU A 37 7.53 3.76 10.05
C LEU A 37 7.12 2.69 9.04
N ILE A 38 6.89 1.44 9.48
CA ILE A 38 6.58 0.31 8.58
C ILE A 38 5.37 0.64 7.70
N TYR A 39 4.22 0.93 8.30
CA TYR A 39 3.00 1.14 7.52
C TYR A 39 3.03 2.44 6.71
N GLY A 40 3.70 3.49 7.21
CA GLY A 40 3.77 4.79 6.55
C GLY A 40 4.36 4.72 5.14
N TRP A 41 5.46 3.97 4.93
CA TRP A 41 6.07 3.84 3.60
C TRP A 41 5.69 2.55 2.88
N VAL A 42 5.48 1.42 3.58
CA VAL A 42 5.15 0.14 2.93
C VAL A 42 3.80 0.21 2.22
N LEU A 43 2.81 0.88 2.81
CA LEU A 43 1.50 1.06 2.15
C LEU A 43 1.66 1.87 0.85
N GLN A 44 2.38 2.99 0.89
CA GLN A 44 2.62 3.82 -0.28
C GLN A 44 3.35 3.06 -1.39
N PHE A 45 4.36 2.28 -1.02
CA PHE A 45 5.09 1.44 -1.97
C PHE A 45 4.19 0.33 -2.55
N GLY A 46 3.40 -0.33 -1.70
CA GLY A 46 2.43 -1.34 -2.11
C GLY A 46 1.37 -0.80 -3.07
N TYR A 47 0.90 0.43 -2.87
CA TYR A 47 -0.09 1.07 -3.75
C TYR A 47 0.44 1.29 -5.18
N ALA A 48 1.74 1.51 -5.33
CA ALA A 48 2.36 1.63 -6.65
C ALA A 48 2.70 0.25 -7.26
N LEU A 49 3.26 -0.64 -6.44
CA LEU A 49 3.82 -1.91 -6.91
C LEU A 49 2.77 -2.99 -7.18
N LEU A 50 1.75 -3.13 -6.33
CA LEU A 50 0.79 -4.22 -6.46
C LEU A 50 0.01 -4.15 -7.78
N PRO A 51 -0.58 -3.01 -8.20
CA PRO A 51 -1.29 -2.94 -9.48
C PRO A 51 -0.37 -3.24 -10.67
N TYR A 52 0.87 -2.76 -10.60
CA TYR A 52 1.88 -3.02 -11.62
C TYR A 52 2.16 -4.52 -11.79
N VAL A 53 2.45 -5.24 -10.71
CA VAL A 53 2.77 -6.67 -10.76
C VAL A 53 1.56 -7.48 -11.25
N PHE A 54 0.36 -7.20 -10.73
CA PHE A 54 -0.85 -7.90 -11.15
C PHE A 54 -1.17 -7.66 -12.62
N ALA A 55 -1.08 -6.42 -13.09
CA ALA A 55 -1.29 -6.10 -14.50
C ALA A 55 -0.27 -6.79 -15.40
N LYS A 56 1.01 -6.81 -14.99
CA LYS A 56 2.08 -7.47 -15.76
C LYS A 56 1.84 -8.97 -15.93
N VAL A 57 1.32 -9.64 -14.90
CA VAL A 57 1.08 -11.09 -14.90
C VAL A 57 -0.23 -11.44 -15.62
N LEU A 58 -1.32 -10.74 -15.32
CA LEU A 58 -2.67 -11.12 -15.76
C LEU A 58 -3.09 -10.48 -17.10
N LEU A 59 -2.42 -9.41 -17.53
CA LEU A 59 -2.75 -8.68 -18.76
C LEU A 59 -1.52 -8.59 -19.70
N PRO A 60 -0.95 -9.72 -20.14
CA PRO A 60 0.23 -9.71 -21.03
C PRO A 60 -0.08 -8.99 -22.35
N GLY A 61 0.71 -7.98 -22.70
CA GLY A 61 0.53 -7.16 -23.91
C GLY A 61 -0.07 -5.77 -23.67
N GLN A 62 -0.51 -5.46 -22.44
CA GLN A 62 -0.71 -4.07 -22.02
C GLN A 62 0.55 -3.59 -21.31
N MET A 63 0.99 -2.35 -21.56
CA MET A 63 2.09 -1.76 -20.77
C MET A 63 1.60 -1.53 -19.33
N PRO A 64 2.16 -2.24 -18.33
CA PRO A 64 1.73 -2.08 -16.95
C PRO A 64 2.15 -0.70 -16.44
N LYS A 65 1.20 0.04 -15.87
CA LYS A 65 1.45 1.33 -15.23
C LYS A 65 1.64 1.12 -13.73
N LEU A 66 2.44 1.99 -13.11
CA LEU A 66 2.48 2.07 -11.66
C LEU A 66 1.09 2.49 -11.17
N GLY A 67 0.63 1.83 -10.11
CA GLY A 67 -0.59 2.21 -9.43
C GLY A 67 -0.42 3.52 -8.66
N GLY A 68 -1.49 3.95 -8.02
CA GLY A 68 -1.49 5.10 -7.13
C GLY A 68 -2.54 6.13 -7.51
N ASN A 69 -3.16 6.69 -6.47
CA ASN A 69 -4.18 7.72 -6.58
C ASN A 69 -3.85 8.81 -5.56
N TRP A 70 -4.05 10.08 -5.93
CA TRP A 70 -3.95 11.22 -5.02
C TRP A 70 -4.83 11.05 -3.77
N PHE A 71 -6.02 10.46 -3.90
CA PHE A 71 -6.86 10.15 -2.76
C PHE A 71 -6.18 9.19 -1.78
N SER A 72 -5.65 8.07 -2.28
CA SER A 72 -4.88 7.09 -1.49
C SER A 72 -3.65 7.72 -0.86
N LEU A 73 -2.98 8.63 -1.58
CA LEU A 73 -1.80 9.35 -1.08
C LEU A 73 -2.15 10.31 0.05
N ILE A 74 -3.22 11.10 -0.10
CA ILE A 74 -3.65 12.04 0.95
C ILE A 74 -4.08 11.26 2.20
N THR A 75 -4.93 10.25 2.03
CA THR A 75 -5.48 9.48 3.14
C THR A 75 -4.44 8.66 3.87
N VAL A 76 -3.46 8.06 3.18
CA VAL A 76 -2.35 7.34 3.87
C VAL A 76 -1.47 8.28 4.68
N HIS A 77 -1.27 9.51 4.18
CA HIS A 77 -0.54 10.53 4.93
C HIS A 77 -1.32 11.00 6.15
N LEU A 78 -2.63 11.25 6.03
CA LEU A 78 -3.47 11.60 7.18
C LEU A 78 -3.42 10.51 8.24
N GLY A 79 -3.53 9.24 7.84
CA GLY A 79 -3.39 8.10 8.76
C GLY A 79 -2.07 8.14 9.54
N GLY A 80 -0.95 8.35 8.83
CA GLY A 80 0.37 8.48 9.46
C GLY A 80 0.47 9.67 10.41
N ILE A 81 -0.14 10.82 10.07
CA ILE A 81 -0.18 12.01 10.95
C ILE A 81 -0.92 11.68 12.26
N PHE A 82 -2.08 11.02 12.17
CA PHE A 82 -2.85 10.63 13.36
C PHE A 82 -2.08 9.65 14.25
N ILE A 83 -1.40 8.67 13.66
CA ILE A 83 -0.52 7.76 14.43
C ILE A 83 0.64 8.53 15.06
N TRP A 84 1.26 9.48 14.37
CA TRP A 84 2.35 10.27 14.97
C TRP A 84 1.88 11.14 16.12
N ILE A 85 0.73 11.81 15.99
CA ILE A 85 0.14 12.63 17.06
C ILE A 85 -0.24 11.75 18.26
N SER A 86 -0.70 10.52 18.03
CA SER A 86 -1.10 9.61 19.12
C SER A 86 0.06 9.22 20.04
N ILE A 87 1.29 9.17 19.53
CA ILE A 87 2.50 8.86 20.31
C ILE A 87 2.71 9.91 21.41
N PHE A 88 2.40 11.18 21.13
CA PHE A 88 2.58 12.28 22.07
C PHE A 88 1.35 12.55 22.93
N SER A 89 0.26 11.81 22.74
CA SER A 89 -1.04 12.08 23.37
C SER A 89 -1.62 10.81 24.01
N GLN A 90 -1.21 10.53 25.26
CA GLN A 90 -1.70 9.37 26.02
C GLN A 90 -3.23 9.40 26.22
N ALA A 91 -3.80 10.57 26.51
CA ALA A 91 -5.24 10.70 26.79
C ALA A 91 -6.13 10.29 25.60
N TYR A 92 -5.66 10.51 24.37
CA TYR A 92 -6.43 10.25 23.15
C TYR A 92 -5.81 9.15 22.28
N GLN A 93 -4.85 8.40 22.83
CA GLN A 93 -4.02 7.46 22.05
C GLN A 93 -4.88 6.45 21.29
N ALA A 94 -5.85 5.81 21.97
CA ALA A 94 -6.72 4.82 21.35
C ALA A 94 -7.58 5.41 20.22
N THR A 95 -8.18 6.58 20.43
CA THR A 95 -9.00 7.26 19.43
C THR A 95 -8.18 7.67 18.21
N LEU A 96 -7.02 8.26 18.42
CA LEU A 96 -6.12 8.69 17.34
C LEU A 96 -5.57 7.49 16.55
N HIS A 97 -5.27 6.37 17.22
CA HIS A 97 -4.93 5.11 16.52
C HIS A 97 -6.08 4.61 15.66
N GLY A 98 -7.30 4.57 16.21
CA GLY A 98 -8.50 4.15 15.47
C GLY A 98 -8.72 4.98 14.21
N ILE A 99 -8.61 6.32 14.32
CA ILE A 99 -8.71 7.23 13.19
C ILE A 99 -7.57 6.97 12.18
N GLY A 100 -6.33 6.82 12.66
CA GLY A 100 -5.18 6.51 11.82
C GLY A 100 -5.37 5.24 10.98
N TYR A 101 -5.82 4.16 11.62
CA TYR A 101 -6.13 2.91 10.95
C TYR A 101 -7.31 3.02 9.98
N ALA A 102 -8.36 3.76 10.34
CA ALA A 102 -9.48 4.00 9.44
C ALA A 102 -9.01 4.71 8.17
N PHE A 103 -8.13 5.72 8.28
CA PHE A 103 -7.54 6.38 7.12
C PHE A 103 -6.69 5.44 6.26
N TRP A 104 -5.91 4.53 6.87
CA TRP A 104 -5.15 3.52 6.11
C TRP A 104 -6.03 2.49 5.39
N VAL A 105 -7.16 2.11 5.99
CA VAL A 105 -8.14 1.24 5.31
C VAL A 105 -8.77 1.99 4.14
N VAL A 106 -9.21 3.24 4.36
CA VAL A 106 -9.80 4.08 3.33
C VAL A 106 -8.80 4.34 2.18
N SER A 107 -7.52 4.53 2.48
CA SER A 107 -6.49 4.73 1.46
C SER A 107 -6.26 3.52 0.58
N ALA A 108 -6.50 2.31 1.10
CA ALA A 108 -6.35 1.07 0.33
C ALA A 108 -7.52 0.82 -0.65
N LEU A 109 -8.71 1.40 -0.41
CA LEU A 109 -9.92 1.09 -1.19
C LEU A 109 -9.75 1.26 -2.71
N PRO A 110 -9.21 2.38 -3.24
CA PRO A 110 -9.05 2.53 -4.70
C PRO A 110 -8.11 1.48 -5.30
N ILE A 111 -7.05 1.13 -4.58
CA ILE A 111 -6.06 0.15 -5.02
C ILE A 111 -6.67 -1.25 -5.04
N LEU A 112 -7.45 -1.61 -4.01
CA LEU A 112 -8.16 -2.89 -3.97
C LEU A 112 -9.18 -3.02 -5.11
N LEU A 113 -9.92 -1.95 -5.42
CA LEU A 113 -10.85 -1.91 -6.54
C LEU A 113 -10.12 -2.05 -7.90
N GLU A 114 -8.97 -1.41 -8.05
CA GLU A 114 -8.13 -1.55 -9.24
C GLU A 114 -7.61 -2.97 -9.43
N LEU A 115 -7.06 -3.58 -8.37
CA LEU A 115 -6.61 -4.97 -8.37
C LEU A 115 -7.74 -5.93 -8.73
N TRP A 116 -8.92 -5.73 -8.15
CA TRP A 116 -10.11 -6.51 -8.45
C TRP A 116 -10.50 -6.41 -9.93
N ARG A 117 -10.43 -5.20 -10.50
CA ARG A 117 -10.70 -4.98 -11.93
C ARG A 117 -9.68 -5.68 -12.82
N ILE A 118 -8.39 -5.56 -12.52
CA ILE A 118 -7.32 -6.25 -13.25
C ILE A 118 -7.54 -7.76 -13.22
N MET A 119 -7.86 -8.30 -12.04
CA MET A 119 -8.11 -9.74 -11.87
C MET A 119 -9.32 -10.21 -12.70
N ARG A 120 -10.45 -9.52 -12.63
CA ARG A 120 -11.63 -9.87 -13.45
C ARG A 120 -11.32 -9.83 -14.94
N THR A 121 -10.65 -8.78 -15.41
CA THR A 121 -10.29 -8.66 -16.83
C THR A 121 -9.31 -9.73 -17.27
N GLY A 122 -8.31 -10.06 -16.44
CA GLY A 122 -7.35 -11.13 -16.72
C GLY A 122 -8.01 -12.50 -16.84
N LEU A 123 -8.89 -12.85 -15.90
CA LEU A 123 -9.61 -14.14 -15.89
C LEU A 123 -10.50 -14.29 -17.12
N THR A 124 -11.32 -13.28 -17.45
CA THR A 124 -12.19 -13.34 -18.64
C THR A 124 -11.39 -13.47 -19.95
N ARG A 125 -10.17 -12.91 -20.00
CA ARG A 125 -9.30 -13.05 -21.17
C ARG A 125 -8.74 -14.46 -21.30
N ILE A 126 -8.28 -15.05 -20.19
CA ILE A 126 -7.73 -16.42 -20.19
C ILE A 126 -8.82 -17.40 -20.65
N GLU A 127 -10.02 -17.29 -20.08
CA GLU A 127 -11.18 -18.10 -20.47
C GLU A 127 -11.51 -17.97 -21.97
N ARG A 128 -11.53 -16.74 -22.50
CA ARG A 128 -11.78 -16.51 -23.94
C ARG A 128 -10.70 -17.11 -24.84
N ASN A 129 -9.44 -17.01 -24.45
CA ASN A 129 -8.32 -17.56 -25.22
C ASN A 129 -8.38 -19.08 -25.27
N GLU A 130 -8.70 -19.75 -24.14
CA GLU A 130 -8.90 -21.20 -24.11
C GLU A 130 -10.03 -21.62 -25.04
N LEU A 131 -11.20 -20.97 -24.97
CA LEU A 131 -12.34 -21.27 -25.85
C LEU A 131 -11.99 -21.09 -27.34
N THR A 132 -11.20 -20.07 -27.68
CA THR A 132 -10.78 -19.83 -29.06
C THR A 132 -9.85 -20.95 -29.55
N SER A 133 -8.89 -21.37 -28.72
CA SER A 133 -7.95 -22.46 -29.05
C SER A 133 -8.64 -23.81 -29.26
N LEU A 134 -9.78 -24.05 -28.59
CA LEU A 134 -10.58 -25.27 -28.75
C LEU A 134 -11.50 -25.23 -29.99
N SER A 135 -11.82 -24.02 -30.50
CA SER A 135 -12.69 -23.82 -31.65
C SER A 135 -11.96 -23.75 -32.99
N GLU A 136 -10.63 -23.58 -32.98
CA GLU A 136 -9.84 -23.63 -34.21
C GLU A 136 -9.79 -25.09 -34.74
N PRO A 137 -10.18 -25.34 -36.00
CA PRO A 137 -10.02 -26.65 -36.59
C PRO A 137 -8.52 -26.97 -36.62
N VAL A 138 -8.15 -28.14 -36.11
CA VAL A 138 -6.77 -28.66 -36.20
C VAL A 138 -6.44 -28.82 -37.68
N VAL A 139 -5.82 -27.80 -38.28
CA VAL A 139 -5.24 -27.92 -39.61
C VAL A 139 -4.03 -28.83 -39.47
N VAL A 140 -4.26 -30.13 -39.65
CA VAL A 140 -3.20 -31.12 -39.84
C VAL A 140 -2.45 -30.67 -41.09
N ARG A 141 -1.34 -29.96 -40.90
CA ARG A 141 -0.38 -29.72 -41.98
C ARG A 141 0.23 -31.06 -42.31
N ASP A 142 -0.38 -31.74 -43.27
CA ASP A 142 0.23 -32.87 -43.95
C ASP A 142 1.58 -32.39 -44.49
N ARG A 143 2.65 -32.86 -43.84
CA ARG A 143 4.00 -32.73 -44.34
C ARG A 143 4.13 -33.75 -45.47
N VAL A 144 4.06 -33.25 -46.71
CA VAL A 144 4.55 -33.95 -47.90
C VAL A 144 6.07 -33.82 -47.96
#